data_AF-A0A2M7FEM1-F1
#
_entry.id   AF-A0A2M7FEM1-F1
#
_cell.length_a   1.000
_cell.length_b   1.000
_cell.length_c   1.000
_cell.angle_alpha   90.00
_cell.angle_beta   90.00
_cell.angle_gamma   90.00
#
_symmetry.space_group_name_H-M   'P 1'
#
loop_
_entity.id
_entity.type
_entity.pdbx_description
1 polymer ?
#
loop_
_entity_poly.entity_id
_entity_poly.type
_entity_poly.pdbx_seq_one_letter_code
_entity_poly.pdbx_strand_id
1 'polypeptide(L)' 'PEIAGRKTEEMEWDLRLSIIMCRLKYLSIPEKLPAFNDLNEMADYWKKYYNTPLGRGAASEFVGNYNRYVGFV' A
#
# COMPACT_ATOMS: atom_id res chain seq x y z
N PRO A 1 -6.67 13.66 -18.50
CA PRO A 1 -7.74 14.68 -18.26
C PRO A 1 -7.27 15.64 -17.15
N GLU A 2 -7.93 16.76 -16.91
CA GLU A 2 -7.61 17.61 -15.75
C GLU A 2 -8.66 17.43 -14.66
N ILE A 3 -8.21 17.23 -13.42
CA ILE A 3 -9.06 17.12 -12.24
C ILE A 3 -8.58 18.17 -11.25
N ALA A 4 -9.48 19.06 -10.83
CA ALA A 4 -9.19 20.13 -9.86
C ALA A 4 -7.94 20.97 -10.23
N GLY A 5 -7.73 21.23 -11.53
CA GLY A 5 -6.60 22.04 -12.02
C GLY A 5 -5.26 21.32 -12.07
N ARG A 6 -5.23 20.00 -11.91
CA ARG A 6 -4.03 19.17 -12.12
C ARG A 6 -4.25 18.15 -13.22
N LYS A 7 -3.18 17.90 -13.98
CA LYS A 7 -3.13 16.81 -14.95
C LYS A 7 -3.18 15.47 -14.24
N THR A 8 -4.00 14.54 -14.71
CA THR A 8 -4.16 13.22 -14.07
C THR A 8 -2.82 12.48 -13.95
N GLU A 9 -1.93 12.66 -14.91
CA GLU A 9 -0.60 12.02 -14.95
C GLU A 9 0.29 12.46 -13.78
N GLU A 10 0.07 13.67 -13.24
CA GLU A 10 0.81 14.15 -12.07
C GLU A 10 0.35 13.49 -10.77
N MET A 11 -0.89 12.99 -10.72
CA MET A 11 -1.47 12.36 -9.54
C MET A 11 -0.87 10.97 -9.30
N GLU A 12 -0.42 10.30 -10.36
CA GLU A 12 0.19 8.96 -10.29
C GLU A 12 1.48 8.95 -9.45
N TRP A 13 2.22 10.06 -9.48
CA TRP A 13 3.54 10.19 -8.83
C TRP A 13 3.48 10.99 -7.53
N ASP A 14 2.29 11.43 -7.11
CA ASP A 14 2.11 12.17 -5.87
C ASP A 14 2.07 11.21 -4.67
N LEU A 15 3.20 11.12 -3.96
CA LEU A 15 3.33 10.27 -2.77
C LEU A 15 2.34 10.64 -1.67
N ARG A 16 2.02 11.94 -1.51
CA ARG A 16 1.09 12.39 -0.46
C ARG A 16 -0.31 11.89 -0.77
N LEU A 17 -0.74 12.04 -2.02
CA LEU A 17 -2.02 11.51 -2.48
C LEU A 17 -2.09 9.98 -2.30
N SER A 18 -1.03 9.27 -2.71
CA SER A 18 -0.94 7.81 -2.59
C SER A 18 -1.08 7.33 -1.14
N ILE A 19 -0.42 8.02 -0.19
CA ILE A 19 -0.53 7.71 1.25
C ILE A 19 -1.96 7.95 1.76
N ILE A 20 -2.60 9.05 1.36
CA ILE A 20 -3.97 9.36 1.77
C ILE A 20 -4.93 8.29 1.26
N MET A 21 -4.85 7.91 -0.02
CA MET A 21 -5.71 6.87 -0.60
C MET A 21 -5.50 5.51 0.08
N CYS A 22 -4.25 5.17 0.40
CA CYS A 22 -3.91 3.98 1.19
C CYS A 22 -4.59 3.97 2.56
N ARG A 23 -4.46 5.07 3.31
CA ARG A 23 -5.08 5.21 4.65
C ARG A 23 -6.59 5.15 4.60
N LEU A 24 -7.23 5.85 3.66
CA LEU A 24 -8.68 5.83 3.50
C LEU A 24 -9.21 4.43 3.16
N LYS A 25 -8.52 3.71 2.27
CA LYS A 25 -8.88 2.34 1.90
C LYS A 25 -8.76 1.38 3.09
N TYR A 26 -7.72 1.51 3.89
CA TYR A 26 -7.58 0.70 5.11
C TYR A 26 -8.58 1.08 6.19
N LEU A 27 -8.94 2.36 6.32
CA LEU A 27 -9.95 2.81 7.27
C LEU A 27 -11.36 2.26 6.95
N SER A 28 -11.67 2.01 5.67
CA SER A 28 -12.96 1.44 5.27
C SER A 28 -13.09 -0.06 5.50
N ILE A 29 -12.02 -0.75 5.93
CA ILE A 29 -12.03 -2.19 6.15
C ILE A 29 -12.30 -2.47 7.64
N PRO A 30 -13.29 -3.32 7.97
CA PRO A 30 -13.65 -3.58 9.36
C PRO A 30 -12.67 -4.51 10.09
N GLU A 31 -11.82 -5.24 9.36
CA GLU A 31 -10.78 -6.08 9.93
C GLU A 31 -9.71 -5.21 10.62
N LYS A 32 -9.23 -5.66 11.79
CA LYS A 32 -8.20 -4.93 12.54
C LYS A 32 -6.91 -4.88 11.72
N LEU A 33 -6.23 -3.74 11.75
CA LEU A 33 -4.89 -3.63 11.20
C LEU A 33 -3.90 -4.57 11.91
N PRO A 34 -2.95 -5.14 11.17
CA PRO A 34 -1.89 -5.97 11.74
C PRO A 34 -0.99 -5.17 12.68
N ALA A 35 -0.25 -5.87 13.54
CA ALA A 35 0.70 -5.25 14.45
C ALA A 35 1.85 -4.59 13.67
N PHE A 36 2.37 -3.45 14.17
CA PHE A 36 3.40 -2.67 13.47
C PHE A 36 4.74 -3.41 13.33
N ASN A 37 4.96 -4.45 14.14
CA ASN A 37 6.16 -5.27 14.17
C ASN A 37 5.97 -6.65 13.51
N ASP A 38 4.80 -6.93 12.93
CA ASP A 38 4.57 -8.17 12.18
C ASP A 38 4.56 -7.89 10.67
N LEU A 39 5.74 -7.97 10.07
CA LEU A 39 5.94 -7.70 8.66
C LEU A 39 5.18 -8.68 7.75
N ASN A 40 4.99 -9.93 8.19
CA ASN A 40 4.30 -10.94 7.38
C ASN A 40 2.79 -10.67 7.36
N GLU A 41 2.19 -10.41 8.52
CA GLU A 41 0.77 -10.03 8.58
C GLU A 41 0.51 -8.72 7.81
N MET A 42 1.44 -7.76 7.86
CA MET A 42 1.35 -6.54 7.05
C MET A 42 1.33 -6.85 5.54
N ALA A 43 2.20 -7.75 5.07
CA ALA A 43 2.27 -8.14 3.67
C ALA A 43 1.00 -8.86 3.21
N ASP A 44 0.49 -9.77 4.02
CA ASP A 44 -0.74 -10.52 3.71
C ASP A 44 -1.97 -9.61 3.72
N TYR A 45 -2.07 -8.69 4.68
CA TYR A 45 -3.15 -7.71 4.74
C TYR A 45 -3.14 -6.78 3.52
N TRP A 46 -1.96 -6.26 3.15
CA TRP A 46 -1.79 -5.46 1.92
C TRP A 46 -2.20 -6.25 0.67
N LYS A 47 -1.77 -7.51 0.57
CA LYS A 47 -2.11 -8.37 -0.57
C LYS A 47 -3.61 -8.64 -0.66
N LYS A 48 -4.25 -8.94 0.47
CA LYS A 48 -5.70 -9.21 0.55
C LYS A 48 -6.52 -7.99 0.15
N TYR A 49 -6.19 -6.83 0.72
CA TYR A 49 -7.09 -5.68 0.68
C TYR A 49 -6.67 -4.57 -0.26
N TYR A 50 -5.37 -4.24 -0.33
CA TYR A 50 -4.92 -3.12 -1.15
C TYR A 50 -4.63 -3.54 -2.59
N ASN A 51 -3.73 -4.52 -2.78
CA ASN A 51 -3.33 -5.05 -4.09
C ASN A 51 -4.39 -6.02 -4.65
N THR A 52 -5.12 -6.71 -3.77
CA THR A 52 -6.11 -7.77 -4.08
C THR A 52 -5.49 -9.08 -4.59
N PRO A 53 -6.23 -10.21 -4.54
CA PRO A 53 -5.75 -11.49 -5.06
C PRO A 53 -5.32 -11.44 -6.53
N LEU A 54 -6.05 -10.69 -7.36
CA LEU A 54 -5.77 -10.53 -8.80
C LEU A 54 -4.67 -9.49 -9.10
N GLY A 55 -4.27 -8.70 -8.12
CA GLY A 55 -3.18 -7.73 -8.28
C GLY A 55 -1.84 -8.42 -8.52
N ARG A 56 -0.96 -7.80 -9.31
CA ARG A 56 0.31 -8.41 -9.74
C ARG A 56 1.31 -8.67 -8.60
N GLY A 57 1.30 -7.84 -7.56
CA GLY A 57 2.26 -7.96 -6.47
C GLY A 57 2.04 -9.20 -5.59
N ALA A 58 3.12 -9.75 -5.04
CA ALA A 58 3.10 -10.87 -4.09
C ALA A 58 3.46 -10.44 -2.67
N ALA A 59 2.91 -11.10 -1.64
CA ALA A 59 3.26 -10.82 -0.25
C ALA A 59 4.75 -11.07 0.03
N SER A 60 5.35 -12.10 -0.56
CA SER A 60 6.79 -12.36 -0.47
C SER A 60 7.65 -11.23 -1.04
N GLU A 61 7.22 -10.62 -2.15
CA GLU A 61 7.89 -9.47 -2.76
C GLU A 61 7.82 -8.24 -1.85
N PHE A 62 6.67 -8.03 -1.19
CA PHE A 62 6.51 -6.98 -0.18
C PHE A 62 7.54 -7.14 0.95
N VAL A 63 7.62 -8.34 1.55
CA VAL A 63 8.56 -8.64 2.64
C VAL A 63 10.01 -8.44 2.18
N GLY A 64 10.35 -8.96 0.99
CA GLY A 64 11.69 -8.81 0.41
C GLY A 64 12.08 -7.35 0.18
N ASN A 65 11.17 -6.55 -0.37
CA ASN A 65 11.40 -5.12 -0.59
C ASN A 65 11.50 -4.33 0.73
N TYR A 66 10.67 -4.65 1.72
CA TYR A 66 10.76 -4.02 3.04
C TYR A 66 12.14 -4.27 3.66
N ASN A 67 12.60 -5.51 3.67
CA ASN A 67 13.93 -5.84 4.20
C ASN A 67 15.07 -5.18 3.42
N ARG A 68 14.91 -5.01 2.09
CA ARG A 68 15.92 -4.38 1.24
C ARG A 68 16.04 -2.87 1.42
N TYR A 69 14.93 -2.17 1.63
CA TYR A 69 14.88 -0.70 1.57
C TYR A 69 14.57 -0.02 2.91
N VAL A 70 14.01 -0.75 3.87
CA VAL A 70 13.57 -0.22 5.18
C VAL A 70 14.22 -0.96 6.33
N GLY A 71 14.29 -2.29 6.26
CA GLY A 71 14.93 -3.12 7.29
C GLY A 71 16.37 -2.69 7.50
N PHE A 72 16.75 -2.46 8.75
CA PHE A 72 18.16 -2.36 9.11
C PHE A 72 18.77 -3.74 8.88
N VAL A 73 19.63 -3.86 7.87
CA VAL A 73 20.44 -5.06 7.60
C VAL A 73 21.17 -5.51 8.86
#